data_AF-A0A7J9HMS9-F1
#
_entry.id   AF-A0A7J9HMS9-F1
#
_cell.length_a   1.000
_cell.length_b   1.000
_cell.length_c   1.000
_cell.angle_alpha   90.00
_cell.angle_beta   90.00
_cell.angle_gamma   90.00
#
_symmetry.space_group_name_H-M   'P 1'
#
loop_
_entity.id
_entity.type
_entity.pdbx_description
1 polymer ?
#
loop_
_entity_poly.entity_id
_entity_poly.type
_entity_poly.pdbx_seq_one_letter_code
_entity_poly.pdbx_strand_id
1 'polypeptide(L)' 'MDKNSSTLWKRLETLYATKSLTNHLVLKQRLFTFCMNEGKLFRDHISQFITLLNDLKNVE' A
#
# COMPACT_ATOMS: atom_id res chain seq x y z
N MET A 1 3.78 -20.04 -30.63
CA MET A 1 2.48 -19.42 -30.28
C MET A 1 2.57 -18.71 -28.92
N ASP A 2 3.72 -18.10 -28.59
CA ASP A 2 4.13 -17.86 -27.19
C ASP A 2 4.33 -16.37 -26.85
N LYS A 3 4.31 -15.48 -27.85
CA LYS A 3 4.52 -14.03 -27.63
C LYS A 3 3.39 -13.39 -26.83
N ASN A 4 2.15 -13.89 -26.94
CA ASN A 4 1.01 -13.29 -26.23
C ASN A 4 1.05 -13.56 -24.72
N SER A 5 1.43 -14.76 -24.29
CA SER A 5 1.44 -15.13 -22.85
C SER A 5 2.49 -14.32 -22.08
N SER A 6 3.72 -14.23 -22.59
CA SER A 6 4.79 -13.44 -21.95
C SER A 6 4.50 -11.93 -21.94
N THR A 7 3.81 -11.43 -22.96
CA THR A 7 3.43 -10.01 -23.03
C THR A 7 2.27 -9.70 -22.09
N LEU A 8 1.30 -10.62 -21.95
CA LEU A 8 0.23 -10.52 -20.96
C LEU A 8 0.78 -10.59 -19.53
N TRP A 9 1.69 -11.50 -19.26
CA TRP A 9 2.34 -11.63 -17.95
C TRP A 9 3.08 -10.35 -17.56
N LYS A 10 3.90 -9.79 -18.46
CA LYS A 10 4.59 -8.51 -18.23
C LYS A 10 3.63 -7.33 -18.02
N ARG A 11 2.49 -7.30 -18.73
CA ARG A 11 1.47 -6.26 -18.50
C ARG A 11 0.82 -6.40 -17.13
N LEU A 12 0.53 -7.63 -16.71
CA LEU A 12 -0.01 -7.91 -15.38
C LEU A 12 0.99 -7.55 -14.29
N GLU A 13 2.25 -7.94 -14.47
CA GLU A 13 3.35 -7.61 -13.57
C GLU A 13 3.55 -6.10 -13.48
N THR A 14 3.51 -5.37 -14.60
CA THR A 14 3.61 -3.91 -14.61
C THR A 14 2.40 -3.27 -13.95
N LEU A 15 1.17 -3.73 -14.23
CA LEU A 15 -0.04 -3.21 -13.60
C LEU A 15 -0.08 -3.50 -12.10
N TYR A 16 0.36 -4.68 -11.68
CA TYR A 16 0.40 -5.07 -10.27
C TYR A 16 1.54 -4.37 -9.53
N ALA A 17 2.69 -4.17 -10.16
CA ALA A 17 3.80 -3.37 -9.64
C ALA A 17 3.43 -1.88 -9.57
N THR A 18 2.71 -1.35 -10.57
CA THR A 18 2.20 0.03 -10.53
C THR A 18 1.13 0.15 -9.44
N LYS A 19 0.24 -0.83 -9.29
CA LYS A 19 -0.74 -0.87 -8.19
C LYS A 19 -0.05 -0.97 -6.83
N SER A 20 1.01 -1.75 -6.70
CA SER A 20 1.85 -1.84 -5.50
C SER A 20 2.56 -0.51 -5.23
N LEU A 21 3.19 0.10 -6.23
CA LEU A 21 3.89 1.38 -6.12
C LEU A 21 2.93 2.54 -5.81
N THR A 22 1.77 2.58 -6.45
CA THR A 22 0.69 3.55 -6.16
C THR A 22 0.10 3.27 -4.78
N ASN A 23 -0.13 2.01 -4.39
CA ASN A 23 -0.54 1.66 -3.03
C ASN A 23 0.50 2.11 -2.00
N HIS A 24 1.79 1.91 -2.29
CA HIS A 24 2.90 2.30 -1.43
C HIS A 24 2.94 3.84 -1.29
N LEU A 25 2.81 4.58 -2.39
CA LEU A 25 2.70 6.05 -2.37
C LEU A 25 1.47 6.52 -1.57
N VAL A 26 0.31 5.89 -1.76
CA VAL A 26 -0.93 6.21 -1.02
C VAL A 26 -0.78 5.88 0.46
N LEU A 27 -0.17 4.75 0.81
CA LEU A 27 0.08 4.34 2.20
C LEU A 27 1.08 5.29 2.88
N LYS A 28 2.16 5.68 2.19
CA LYS A 28 3.08 6.72 2.66
C LYS A 28 2.37 8.04 2.88
N GLN A 29 1.60 8.50 1.90
CA GLN A 29 0.83 9.75 2.03
C GLN A 29 -0.13 9.68 3.21
N ARG A 30 -0.86 8.57 3.37
CA ARG A 30 -1.74 8.35 4.53
C ARG A 30 -0.99 8.39 5.84
N LEU A 31 0.18 7.75 5.93
CA LEU A 31 1.02 7.73 7.12
C LEU A 31 1.56 9.14 7.48
N PHE A 32 2.02 9.90 6.48
CA PHE A 32 2.46 11.28 6.66
C PHE A 32 1.30 12.24 7.00
N THR A 33 0.10 11.93 6.57
CA THR A 33 -1.12 12.71 6.87
C THR A 33 -1.86 12.15 8.10
N PHE A 34 -1.35 11.07 8.71
CA PHE A 34 -1.99 10.40 9.84
C PHE A 34 -1.72 11.19 11.11
N CYS A 35 -2.53 12.23 11.33
CA CYS A 35 -2.56 12.98 12.57
C CYS A 35 -3.65 12.46 13.48
N MET A 36 -3.33 12.33 14.77
CA MET A 36 -4.28 11.94 15.80
C MET A 36 -5.32 13.05 15.97
N ASN A 37 -6.60 12.73 15.77
CA ASN A 37 -7.68 13.68 16.00
C ASN A 37 -7.96 13.81 17.51
N GLU A 38 -8.09 15.03 18.01
CA GLU A 38 -8.45 15.28 19.41
C GLU A 38 -9.78 14.58 19.74
N GLY A 39 -9.77 13.72 20.77
CA GLY A 39 -10.92 12.90 21.18
C GLY A 39 -10.85 11.43 20.77
N LYS A 40 -9.90 11.01 19.91
CA LYS A 40 -9.71 9.58 19.62
C LYS A 40 -8.88 8.92 20.74
N LEU A 41 -9.25 7.69 21.15
CA LEU A 41 -8.48 6.92 22.12
C LEU A 41 -7.08 6.65 21.56
N PHE A 42 -6.04 7.06 22.29
CA PHE A 42 -4.63 6.88 21.91
C PHE A 42 -4.30 5.43 21.50
N ARG A 43 -4.89 4.46 22.20
CA ARG A 43 -4.72 3.02 21.92
C ARG A 43 -5.29 2.60 20.56
N ASP A 44 -6.43 3.15 20.16
CA ASP A 44 -7.06 2.86 18.87
C ASP A 44 -6.26 3.52 17.71
N HIS A 45 -5.73 4.72 17.95
CA HIS A 45 -4.83 5.40 17.03
C HIS A 45 -3.53 4.60 16.81
N ILE A 46 -2.89 4.11 17.88
CA ILE A 46 -1.70 3.24 17.76
C ILE A 46 -2.02 1.95 17.01
N SER A 47 -3.16 1.32 17.27
CA SER A 47 -3.56 0.10 16.56
C SER A 47 -3.66 0.35 15.04
N GLN A 48 -4.31 1.44 14.64
CA GLN A 48 -4.43 1.83 13.23
C GLN A 48 -3.08 2.16 12.59
N PHE A 49 -2.18 2.80 13.34
CA PHE A 49 -0.82 3.08 12.89
C PHE A 49 0.00 1.81 12.68
N ILE A 50 -0.08 0.84 13.60
CA ILE A 50 0.60 -0.46 13.48
C ILE A 50 0.06 -1.24 12.27
N THR A 51 -1.25 -1.23 12.04
CA THR A 51 -1.85 -1.85 10.85
C THR A 51 -1.36 -1.19 9.55
N LEU A 52 -1.32 0.15 9.50
CA LEU A 52 -0.77 0.89 8.34
C LEU A 52 0.70 0.54 8.07
N LEU A 53 1.51 0.39 9.12
CA LEU A 53 2.92 -0.04 9.01
C LEU A 53 3.05 -1.48 8.50
N ASN A 54 2.18 -2.38 8.95
CA ASN A 54 2.18 -3.77 8.51
C ASN A 54 1.74 -3.89 7.04
N ASP A 55 0.73 -3.12 6.63
CA ASP A 55 0.31 -3.03 5.22
C ASP A 55 1.42 -2.44 4.35
N LEU A 56 2.19 -1.47 4.85
CA LEU A 56 3.34 -0.92 4.15
C LEU A 56 4.44 -1.98 3.95
N LYS A 57 4.74 -2.76 5.00
CA LYS A 57 5.77 -3.80 4.98
C LYS A 57 5.39 -4.99 4.09
N ASN A 58 4.11 -5.33 3.98
CA ASN A 58 3.64 -6.42 3.12
C ASN A 58 3.61 -6.07 1.62
N VAL A 59 3.76 -4.79 1.28
CA VAL A 59 3.81 -4.28 -0.10
C VAL A 59 5.26 -4.21 -0.62
N GLU A 60 6.26 -4.41 0.24
CA GLU A 60 7.68 -4.57 -0.11
C GLU A 60 8.02 -5.99 -0.60
#